data_AF-A0A9Q3UCA5-F1
#
_entry.id   AF-A0A9Q3UCA5-F1
#
_cell.length_a   1.000
_cell.length_b   1.000
_cell.length_c   1.000
_cell.angle_alpha   90.00
_cell.angle_beta   90.00
_cell.angle_gamma   90.00
#
_symmetry.space_group_name_H-M   'P 1'
#
loop_
_entity.id
_entity.type
_entity.pdbx_description
1 polymer ?
#
loop_
_entity_poly.entity_id
_entity_poly.type
_entity_poly.pdbx_seq_one_letter_code
_entity_poly.pdbx_strand_id
1 'polypeptide(L)'
;MGLHVETSSSDYVKGFVASLILTVIPFYFVWAQTLPASTTYVVMFTCALVQIFVHFKYFLHMEAKTSDGRWNLVSLMFTAIVVLILIAGSIWIIYNMNVNMKL
;
A
#
# COMPACT_ATOMS: atom_id res chain seq x y z
N MET A 1 -20.55 27.96 -23.29
CA MET A 1 -19.31 27.36 -23.85
C MET A 1 -18.15 28.01 -23.11
N GLY A 2 -17.40 27.38 -22.20
CA GLY A 2 -17.40 26.00 -21.72
C GLY A 2 -17.21 25.96 -20.19
N LEU A 3 -17.67 24.86 -19.60
CA LEU A 3 -17.47 24.51 -18.20
C LEU A 3 -15.97 24.34 -17.93
N HIS A 4 -15.37 25.27 -17.20
CA HIS A 4 -14.08 25.07 -16.55
C HIS A 4 -14.29 24.10 -15.39
N VAL A 5 -14.24 22.80 -15.68
CA VAL A 5 -14.07 21.76 -14.67
C VAL A 5 -12.65 21.91 -14.14
N GLU A 6 -12.49 22.44 -12.93
CA GLU A 6 -11.20 22.51 -12.26
C GLU A 6 -10.68 21.10 -11.97
N THR A 7 -9.66 20.69 -12.71
CA THR A 7 -9.20 19.28 -12.80
C THR A 7 -8.45 18.78 -11.55
N SER A 8 -8.14 19.61 -10.55
CA SER A 8 -7.35 19.19 -9.38
C SER A 8 -8.14 18.41 -8.31
N SER A 9 -9.42 18.74 -8.08
CA SER A 9 -10.23 18.02 -7.08
C SER A 9 -10.65 16.62 -7.55
N SER A 10 -10.70 16.38 -8.86
CA SER A 10 -11.17 15.11 -9.42
C SER A 10 -10.22 13.95 -9.13
N ASP A 11 -8.90 14.17 -9.15
CA ASP A 11 -7.93 13.09 -8.98
C ASP A 11 -7.77 12.65 -7.52
N TYR A 12 -7.91 13.59 -6.57
CA TYR A 12 -7.99 13.26 -5.15
C TYR A 12 -9.23 12.41 -4.84
N VAL A 13 -10.38 12.77 -5.41
CA VAL A 13 -11.64 12.01 -5.23
C VAL A 13 -11.53 10.62 -5.86
N LYS A 14 -10.91 10.48 -7.04
CA LYS A 14 -10.65 9.15 -7.64
C LYS A 14 -9.77 8.29 -6.75
N GLY A 15 -8.69 8.86 -6.19
CA GLY A 15 -7.81 8.16 -5.26
C GLY A 15 -8.53 7.72 -3.99
N PHE A 16 -9.36 8.60 -3.43
CA PHE A 16 -10.17 8.31 -2.25
C PHE A 16 -11.17 7.17 -2.51
N VAL A 17 -11.91 7.21 -3.63
CA VAL A 17 -12.86 6.16 -4.00
C VAL A 17 -12.14 4.83 -4.25
N ALA A 18 -11.00 4.85 -4.95
CA ALA A 18 -10.20 3.65 -5.18
C ALA A 18 -9.70 3.03 -3.86
N SER A 19 -9.20 3.85 -2.94
CA SER A 19 -8.76 3.44 -1.60
C SER A 19 -9.90 2.84 -0.77
N LEU A 20 -11.09 3.44 -0.85
CA LEU A 20 -12.27 2.97 -0.15
C LEU A 20 -12.70 1.59 -0.66
N ILE A 21 -12.80 1.42 -1.99
CA ILE A 21 -13.16 0.13 -2.61
C ILE A 21 -12.16 -0.95 -2.22
N LEU A 22 -10.85 -0.67 -2.31
CA LEU A 22 -9.80 -1.63 -1.96
C LEU A 22 -9.81 -2.03 -0.48
N THR A 23 -10.38 -1.20 0.39
CA THR A 23 -10.51 -1.51 1.82
C THR A 23 -11.79 -2.28 2.12
N VAL A 24 -12.89 -1.92 1.47
CA VAL A 24 -14.18 -2.60 1.64
C VAL A 24 -14.11 -4.05 1.17
N ILE A 25 -13.39 -4.34 0.07
CA ILE A 25 -13.22 -5.71 -0.46
C ILE A 25 -12.67 -6.69 0.60
N PRO A 26 -11.48 -6.50 1.18
CA PRO A 26 -10.93 -7.42 2.17
C PRO A 26 -11.77 -7.46 3.45
N PHE A 27 -12.34 -6.33 3.89
CA PHE A 27 -13.23 -6.30 5.06
C PHE A 27 -14.49 -7.15 4.85
N TYR A 28 -15.10 -7.06 3.66
CA TYR A 28 -16.25 -7.86 3.30
C TYR A 28 -15.92 -9.35 3.30
N PHE A 29 -14.79 -9.75 2.69
CA PHE A 29 -14.39 -11.15 2.66
C PHE A 29 -14.08 -11.73 4.05
N VAL A 30 -13.46 -10.94 4.93
CA VAL A 30 -13.20 -11.34 6.33
C VAL A 30 -14.50 -11.46 7.12
N TRP A 31 -15.42 -10.50 6.98
CA TRP A 31 -16.69 -10.49 7.71
C TRP A 31 -17.65 -11.58 7.24
N ALA A 32 -17.79 -11.75 5.93
CA ALA A 32 -18.71 -12.72 5.35
C ALA A 32 -18.23 -14.17 5.52
N GLN A 33 -16.94 -14.39 5.84
CA GLN A 33 -16.29 -15.70 6.01
C GLN A 33 -16.61 -16.68 4.87
N THR A 34 -16.80 -16.18 3.65
CA THR A 34 -17.29 -16.95 2.50
C THR A 34 -16.21 -17.83 1.87
N LEU A 35 -14.94 -17.55 2.14
CA LEU A 35 -13.78 -18.24 1.59
C LEU A 35 -12.96 -18.92 2.71
N PRO A 36 -12.18 -19.96 2.36
CA PRO A 36 -11.18 -20.51 3.27
C PRO A 36 -10.28 -19.41 3.85
N ALA A 37 -9.85 -19.59 5.10
CA ALA A 37 -9.01 -18.60 5.79
C ALA A 37 -7.74 -18.28 4.99
N SER A 38 -7.09 -19.29 4.42
CA SER A 38 -5.89 -19.12 3.57
C SER A 38 -6.14 -18.19 2.38
N THR A 39 -7.23 -18.40 1.64
CA THR A 39 -7.60 -17.57 0.49
C THR A 39 -7.93 -16.14 0.91
N THR A 40 -8.62 -15.98 2.05
CA THR A 40 -8.95 -14.65 2.61
C THR A 40 -7.69 -13.87 2.98
N TYR A 41 -6.69 -14.52 3.59
CA TYR A 41 -5.41 -13.88 3.88
C TYR A 41 -4.66 -13.43 2.63
N VAL A 42 -4.67 -14.25 1.57
CA VAL A 42 -4.03 -13.89 0.29
C VAL A 42 -4.71 -12.65 -0.31
N VAL A 43 -6.04 -12.64 -0.40
CA VAL A 43 -6.80 -11.48 -0.92
C VAL A 43 -6.51 -10.23 -0.10
N MET A 44 -6.52 -10.34 1.23
CA MET A 44 -6.22 -9.22 2.12
C MET A 44 -4.81 -8.67 1.91
N PHE A 45 -3.79 -9.54 1.82
CA PHE A 45 -2.41 -9.14 1.57
C PHE A 45 -2.26 -8.47 0.20
N THR A 46 -2.87 -9.02 -0.84
CA THR A 46 -2.83 -8.44 -2.19
C THR A 46 -3.51 -7.07 -2.21
N CYS A 47 -4.68 -6.93 -1.61
CA CYS A 47 -5.35 -5.63 -1.46
C CYS A 47 -4.49 -4.63 -0.70
N ALA A 48 -3.87 -5.04 0.41
CA ALA A 48 -2.98 -4.17 1.20
C ALA A 48 -1.76 -3.68 0.39
N LEU A 49 -1.14 -4.56 -0.41
CA LEU A 49 -0.03 -4.16 -1.28
C LEU A 49 -0.49 -3.15 -2.33
N VAL A 50 -1.60 -3.41 -3.03
CA VAL A 50 -2.13 -2.47 -4.04
C VAL A 50 -2.54 -1.14 -3.39
N GLN A 51 -3.04 -1.16 -2.15
CA GLN A 51 -3.43 0.04 -1.42
C GLN A 51 -2.24 0.97 -1.16
N ILE A 52 -1.06 0.43 -0.87
CA ILE A 52 0.17 1.23 -0.72
C ILE A 52 0.48 2.00 -2.02
N PHE A 53 0.35 1.34 -3.18
CA PHE A 53 0.55 2.00 -4.48
C PHE A 53 -0.50 3.08 -4.78
N VAL A 54 -1.76 2.85 -4.43
CA VAL A 54 -2.85 3.83 -4.60
C VAL A 54 -2.57 5.08 -3.75
N HIS A 55 -2.16 4.92 -2.49
CA HIS A 55 -1.82 6.06 -1.64
C HIS A 55 -0.60 6.82 -2.16
N PHE A 56 0.45 6.13 -2.59
CA PHE A 56 1.62 6.78 -3.16
C PHE A 56 1.32 7.50 -4.48
N LYS A 57 0.35 7.04 -5.27
CA LYS A 57 0.01 7.68 -6.55
C LYS A 57 -0.95 8.86 -6.40
N TYR A 58 -2.04 8.70 -5.64
CA TYR A 58 -3.13 9.68 -5.62
C TYR A 58 -3.10 10.63 -4.41
N PHE A 59 -2.57 10.19 -3.27
CA PHE A 59 -2.51 11.04 -2.07
C PHE A 59 -1.17 11.74 -1.98
N LEU A 60 -0.09 10.98 -2.17
CA LEU A 60 1.25 11.52 -2.24
C LEU A 60 1.51 11.98 -3.67
N HIS A 61 0.75 12.97 -4.16
CA HIS A 61 0.94 13.68 -5.44
C HIS A 61 2.35 14.28 -5.49
N MET A 62 3.37 13.42 -5.57
CA MET A 62 4.73 13.80 -5.87
C MET A 62 4.63 14.34 -7.28
N GLU A 63 4.89 15.64 -7.42
CA GLU A 63 5.03 16.27 -8.70
C GLU A 63 6.22 15.64 -9.43
N ALA A 64 6.02 14.47 -10.02
CA ALA A 64 7.00 13.78 -10.84
C ALA A 64 7.38 14.60 -12.10
N LYS A 65 6.67 15.73 -12.31
CA LYS A 65 6.94 16.73 -13.35
C LYS A 65 7.98 17.78 -12.94
N THR A 66 8.24 17.99 -11.65
CA THR A 66 9.18 19.01 -11.17
C THR A 66 10.49 18.33 -10.74
N SER A 67 11.66 18.92 -11.03
CA SER A 67 12.97 18.31 -10.77
C SER A 67 13.16 17.85 -9.31
N ASP A 68 12.54 18.56 -8.36
CA ASP A 68 12.59 18.24 -6.93
C ASP A 68 11.70 17.06 -6.53
N GLY A 69 10.58 16.85 -7.22
CA GLY A 69 9.68 15.71 -6.98
C GLY A 69 10.34 14.36 -7.30
N ARG A 70 11.30 14.34 -8.24
CA ARG A 70 12.07 13.13 -8.56
C ARG A 70 13.03 12.74 -7.43
N TRP A 71 13.64 13.70 -6.73
CA TRP A 71 14.48 13.42 -5.57
C TRP A 71 13.66 12.88 -4.38
N ASN A 72 12.43 13.38 -4.21
CA ASN A 72 11.49 12.86 -3.21
C ASN A 72 11.08 11.40 -3.51
N LEU A 73 10.90 11.06 -4.78
CA LEU A 73 10.61 9.67 -5.16
C LEU A 73 11.80 8.74 -4.88
N VAL A 74 13.03 9.20 -5.12
CA VAL A 74 14.26 8.45 -4.82
C VAL A 74 14.41 8.23 -3.31
N SER A 75 14.18 9.26 -2.49
CA SER A 75 14.24 9.11 -1.03
C SER A 75 13.15 8.16 -0.51
N LEU A 76 11.93 8.24 -1.04
CA LEU A 76 10.85 7.32 -0.68
C LEU A 76 11.18 5.88 -1.06
N MET A 77 11.70 5.63 -2.27
CA MET A 77 12.13 4.28 -2.67
C MET A 77 13.25 3.74 -1.78
N PHE A 78 14.23 4.59 -1.42
CA PHE A 78 15.27 4.22 -0.48
C PHE A 78 14.69 3.82 0.89
N THR A 79 13.79 4.63 1.44
CA THR A 79 13.09 4.30 2.70
C THR A 79 12.30 3.00 2.58
N ALA A 80 11.59 2.77 1.47
CA ALA A 80 10.84 1.55 1.25
C ALA A 80 11.75 0.30 1.24
N ILE A 81 12.91 0.37 0.58
CA ILE A 81 13.90 -0.70 0.58
C ILE A 81 14.42 -0.97 1.99
N VAL A 82 14.78 0.08 2.73
CA VAL A 82 15.24 -0.05 4.13
C VAL A 82 14.17 -0.72 4.98
N VAL A 83 12.91 -0.29 4.88
CA VAL A 83 11.79 -0.90 5.62
C VAL A 83 11.61 -2.37 5.26
N LEU A 84 11.71 -2.74 3.97
CA LEU A 84 11.61 -4.14 3.55
C LEU A 84 12.74 -5.00 4.11
N ILE A 85 13.98 -4.50 4.10
CA ILE A 85 15.14 -5.19 4.68
C ILE A 85 14.94 -5.36 6.18
N LEU A 86 14.48 -4.33 6.89
CA LEU A 86 14.24 -4.39 8.33
C LEU A 86 13.14 -5.41 8.66
N ILE A 87 12.01 -5.40 7.96
CA ILE A 87 10.93 -6.37 8.20
C ILE A 87 11.40 -7.80 7.93
N ALA A 88 12.00 -8.05 6.76
CA ALA A 88 12.47 -9.37 6.39
C ALA A 88 13.58 -9.86 7.34
N GLY A 89 14.53 -8.99 7.67
CA GLY A 89 15.61 -9.26 8.60
C GLY A 89 15.11 -9.54 10.02
N SER A 90 14.17 -8.74 10.54
CA SER A 90 13.58 -8.94 11.86
C SER A 90 12.84 -10.26 11.95
N ILE A 91 12.00 -10.59 10.95
CA ILE A 91 11.29 -11.88 10.92
C ILE A 91 12.29 -13.04 10.87
N TRP A 92 13.34 -12.93 10.02
CA TRP A 92 14.39 -13.94 9.93
C TRP A 92 15.13 -14.14 11.25
N ILE A 93 15.58 -13.06 11.88
CA ILE A 93 16.33 -13.11 13.14
C ILE A 93 15.47 -13.76 14.23
N ILE A 94 14.22 -13.33 14.39
CA ILE A 94 13.31 -13.87 15.42
C ILE A 94 13.01 -15.34 15.14
N TYR A 95 12.77 -15.72 13.88
CA TYR A 95 12.56 -17.12 13.50
C TYR A 95 13.79 -17.98 13.80
N ASN A 96 14.98 -17.51 13.41
CA ASN A 96 16.23 -18.21 13.68
C ASN A 96 16.49 -18.34 15.18
N MET A 97 16.33 -17.27 15.96
CA MET A 97 16.44 -17.34 17.42
C MET A 97 15.44 -18.31 18.03
N ASN A 98 14.18 -18.30 17.60
CA ASN A 98 13.14 -19.19 18.11
C ASN A 98 13.40 -20.67 17.80
N VAL A 99 13.97 -20.97 16.62
CA VAL A 99 14.36 -22.34 16.27
C VAL A 99 15.59 -22.80 17.06
N ASN A 100 16.54 -21.90 17.32
CA ASN A 100 17.80 -22.24 18.01
C ASN A 100 17.72 -22.16 19.55
N MET A 101 16.76 -21.43 20.11
CA MET A 101 16.61 -21.27 21.58
C MET A 101 15.51 -22.14 22.19
N LYS A 102 14.72 -22.86 21.39
CA LYS A 102 13.83 -23.91 21.91
C LYS A 102 14.67 -25.12 22.33
N LEU A 103 14.90 -25.25 23.64
CA LEU A 103 15.20 -26.53 24.29
C LEU A 103 13.93 -27.38 24.36
#